data_AF-A0A842XZA6-F1
#
_entry.id   AF-A0A842XZA6-F1
#
_cell.length_a   1.000
_cell.length_b   1.000
_cell.length_c   1.000
_cell.angle_alpha   90.00
_cell.angle_beta   90.00
_cell.angle_gamma   90.00
#
_symmetry.space_group_name_H-M   'P 1'
#
loop_
_entity.id
_entity.type
_entity.pdbx_description
1 polymer ?
#
loop_
_entity_poly.entity_id
_entity_poly.type
_entity_poly.pdbx_seq_one_letter_code
_entity_poly.pdbx_strand_id
1 'polypeptide(L)' 'MKVYICDKGCCPAVETAGDDVLIGEDSNIVRLKKDEWNKLVEKIQTGVLHKL' A
#
# COMPACT_ATOMS: atom_id res chain seq x y z
N MET A 1 -3.00 8.74 -6.70
CA MET A 1 -4.24 7.96 -6.45
C MET A 1 -4.20 7.50 -5.01
N LYS A 2 -5.30 7.59 -4.25
CA LYS A 2 -5.34 7.20 -2.84
C LYS A 2 -6.50 6.23 -2.58
N VAL A 3 -6.22 5.11 -1.93
CA VAL A 3 -7.18 4.05 -1.60
C VAL A 3 -7.10 3.77 -0.10
N TYR A 4 -8.19 3.92 0.61
CA TYR A 4 -8.26 3.61 2.04
C TYR A 4 -8.41 2.09 2.24
N ILE A 5 -7.65 1.54 3.18
CA ILE A 5 -7.69 0.10 3.52
C ILE A 5 -8.94 -0.24 4.34
N CYS A 6 -9.53 0.75 5.02
CA CYS A 6 -10.75 0.61 5.80
C CYS A 6 -11.85 1.56 5.28
N ASP A 7 -13.11 1.27 5.65
CA ASP A 7 -14.29 2.01 5.19
C ASP A 7 -14.47 3.43 5.78
N LYS A 8 -13.61 3.86 6.72
CA LYS A 8 -13.70 5.17 7.40
C LYS A 8 -12.47 6.02 7.09
N GLY A 9 -12.67 7.32 6.85
CA GLY A 9 -11.61 8.25 6.40
C GLY A 9 -10.46 8.54 7.37
N CYS A 10 -10.41 7.90 8.55
CA CYS A 10 -9.31 7.95 9.52
C CYS A 10 -8.65 6.58 9.60
N CYS A 11 -8.09 6.13 8.48
CA CYS A 11 -7.51 4.81 8.37
C CYS A 11 -6.30 4.80 7.45
N PRO A 12 -5.46 3.75 7.56
CA PRO A 12 -4.36 3.53 6.65
C PRO A 12 -4.80 3.53 5.20
N ALA A 13 -3.99 4.14 4.36
CA ALA A 13 -4.24 4.22 2.93
C ALA A 13 -3.02 3.78 2.13
N VAL A 14 -3.26 3.37 0.90
CA VAL A 14 -2.26 3.23 -0.15
C VAL A 14 -2.35 4.46 -1.04
N GLU A 15 -1.28 5.24 -1.11
CA GLU A 15 -1.22 6.48 -1.89
C GLU A 15 -0.05 6.46 -2.88
N THR A 16 -0.33 6.66 -4.17
CA THR A 16 0.71 6.88 -5.18
C THR A 16 1.12 8.34 -5.21
N ALA A 17 2.39 8.61 -4.93
CA ALA A 17 2.98 9.94 -4.82
C ALA A 17 4.25 10.02 -5.70
N GLY A 18 4.08 10.43 -6.96
CA GLY A 18 5.18 10.40 -7.94
C GLY A 18 5.60 8.97 -8.27
N ASP A 19 6.89 8.67 -8.10
CA ASP A 19 7.47 7.34 -8.32
C ASP A 19 7.41 6.42 -7.07
N ASP A 20 6.89 6.94 -5.96
CA ASP A 20 6.77 6.22 -4.70
C ASP A 20 5.32 5.84 -4.39
N VAL A 21 5.16 4.79 -3.59
CA VAL A 21 3.90 4.39 -2.98
C VAL A 21 4.03 4.45 -1.47
N LEU A 22 3.10 5.17 -0.83
CA LEU A 22 3.01 5.31 0.61
C LEU A 22 1.91 4.37 1.13
N ILE A 23 2.20 3.60 2.17
CA ILE A 23 1.23 2.73 2.85
C ILE A 23 1.26 3.06 4.34
N GLY A 24 0.11 3.43 4.90
CA GLY A 24 -0.01 3.69 6.34
C GLY A 24 -0.90 4.88 6.70
N GLU A 25 -0.76 5.35 7.93
CA GLU A 25 -1.52 6.46 8.54
C GLU A 25 -0.59 7.34 9.40
N ASP A 26 -0.80 8.65 9.36
CA ASP A 26 -0.06 9.66 10.12
C ASP A 26 1.48 9.51 10.05
N SER A 27 2.14 9.29 11.19
CA SER A 27 3.59 9.11 11.28
C SER A 27 4.04 7.67 11.02
N ASN A 28 3.10 6.72 10.92
CA ASN A 28 3.37 5.31 10.67
C ASN A 28 3.12 4.97 9.19
N ILE A 29 3.99 5.51 8.32
CA ILE A 29 3.93 5.33 6.87
C ILE A 29 5.21 4.63 6.40
N VAL A 30 5.04 3.54 5.65
CA VAL A 30 6.12 2.97 4.84
C VAL A 30 6.10 3.57 3.45
N ARG A 31 7.27 3.95 2.94
CA ARG A 31 7.46 4.38 1.55
C ARG A 31 8.11 3.24 0.78
N LEU A 32 7.50 2.87 -0.33
CA LEU A 32 8.00 1.87 -1.28
C LEU A 32 8.33 2.55 -2.61
N LYS A 33 9.48 2.21 -3.17
CA LYS A 33 9.78 2.53 -4.57
C LYS A 33 8.90 1.72 -5.50
N LYS A 34 8.78 2.16 -6.75
CA LYS A 34 8.02 1.48 -7.80
C LYS A 34 8.30 -0.03 -7.92
N ASP A 35 9.57 -0.45 -7.85
CA ASP A 35 9.92 -1.87 -7.97
C ASP A 35 9.55 -2.70 -6.72
N GLU A 36 9.65 -2.10 -5.54
CA GLU A 36 9.24 -2.71 -4.26
C GLU A 36 7.73 -2.87 -4.20
N TRP A 37 6.98 -1.84 -4.64
CA TRP A 37 5.53 -1.90 -4.79
C TRP A 37 5.11 -3.02 -5.75
N ASN A 38 5.76 -3.12 -6.91
CA ASN A 38 5.44 -4.18 -7.89
C ASN A 38 5.66 -5.58 -7.30
N LYS A 39 6.75 -5.79 -6.56
CA LYS A 39 7.02 -7.06 -5.86
C LYS A 39 5.95 -7.37 -4.79
N LEU A 40 5.46 -6.36 -4.07
CA LEU A 40 4.36 -6.53 -3.11
C LEU A 40 3.08 -6.98 -3.82
N VAL A 41 2.71 -6.29 -4.91
CA VAL A 41 1.53 -6.63 -5.71
C VAL A 41 1.63 -8.03 -6.30
N GLU A 42 2.80 -8.41 -6.83
CA GLU A 42 3.06 -9.76 -7.34
C GLU A 42 2.85 -10.83 -6.26
N LYS A 43 3.36 -10.61 -5.03
CA LYS A 43 3.15 -11.52 -3.90
C LYS A 43 1.68 -11.68 -3.52
N ILE A 44 0.87 -10.61 -3.65
CA ILE A 44 -0.57 -10.66 -3.42
C ILE A 44 -1.25 -11.47 -4.53
N GLN A 45 -0.95 -11.18 -5.79
CA GLN A 45 -1.58 -11.83 -6.94
C GLN A 45 -1.24 -13.32 -7.06
N THR A 46 -0.03 -13.71 -6.68
CA THR A 46 0.41 -15.12 -6.64
C THR A 46 -0.14 -15.88 -5.45
N GLY A 47 -0.81 -15.22 -4.51
CA GLY A 47 -1.36 -15.83 -3.29
C GLY A 47 -0.34 -16.10 -2.19
N VAL A 48 0.92 -15.69 -2.35
CA VAL A 48 1.94 -15.73 -1.28
C VAL A 48 1.47 -14.90 -0.09
N LEU A 49 0.96 -13.69 -0.37
CA LEU A 49 0.19 -12.89 0.57
C LEU A 49 -1.28 -13.01 0.20
N HIS A 50 -2.10 -13.45 1.15
CA HIS A 50 -3.53 -13.64 0.97
C HIS A 50 -4.28 -13.20 2.22
N LYS A 51 -5.61 -13.05 2.09
CA LYS A 51 -6.47 -12.81 3.24
C LYS A 51 -6.27 -13.92 4.28
N LEU A 52 -6.18 -13.54 5.56
CA LEU A 52 -6.21 -14.49 6.67
C LEU A 52 -7.65 -14.96 6.94
#